data_AF-A0A938M8L4-F1
#
_entry.id   AF-A0A938M8L4-F1
#
_cell.length_a   1.000
_cell.length_b   1.000
_cell.length_c   1.000
_cell.angle_alpha   90.00
_cell.angle_beta   90.00
_cell.angle_gamma   90.00
#
_symmetry.space_group_name_H-M   'P 1'
#
loop_
_entity.id
_entity.type
_entity.pdbx_description
1 polymer ?
#
loop_
_entity_poly.entity_id
_entity_poly.type
_entity_poly.pdbx_seq_one_letter_code
_entity_poly.pdbx_strand_id
1 'polypeptide(L)'
;ITACYNTIGPPMTKRVSFAGHVGIYAWGRGEHKIHHNLIYGGHRIGISVNAPNCLIAHNTVLDTNMVGLWLYERQTGNRVLNNIVAAAQPQPPAGSEPAGGSRTLVKVGATPNLLDFNLYAGQGKWSWLGKEAATAEAWRALSAQDDHCIADVPKFRGPARLDFRLAPGSPGVRAGTPVPELSPAPSPDLGAFQGDDLWAERTGVTFLRR
;
A
#
# COMPACT_ATOMS: atom_id res chain seq x y z
N ILE A 1 2.43 -11.76 21.96
CA ILE A 1 3.55 -11.28 21.11
C ILE A 1 3.60 -12.21 19.91
N THR A 2 3.04 -11.82 18.78
CA THR A 2 3.00 -12.64 17.56
C THR A 2 3.86 -11.93 16.54
N ALA A 3 4.89 -12.64 16.06
CA ALA A 3 5.94 -12.10 15.21
C ALA A 3 5.35 -11.49 13.93
N CYS A 4 5.52 -10.17 13.76
CA CYS A 4 5.60 -9.59 12.44
C CYS A 4 6.96 -10.02 11.88
N TYR A 5 7.01 -10.67 10.72
CA TYR A 5 8.21 -10.61 9.89
C TYR A 5 8.33 -9.15 9.42
N ASN A 6 8.82 -8.34 10.34
CA ASN A 6 9.45 -7.07 10.06
C ASN A 6 10.75 -7.42 9.36
N THR A 7 10.82 -7.28 8.05
CA THR A 7 12.05 -6.69 7.50
C THR A 7 12.07 -5.23 7.93
N ILE A 8 12.27 -4.96 9.23
CA ILE A 8 12.99 -3.77 9.66
C ILE A 8 14.46 -4.12 9.39
N GLY A 9 14.80 -4.18 8.11
CA GLY A 9 16.15 -3.88 7.68
C GLY A 9 16.24 -2.36 7.46
N PRO A 10 17.45 -1.80 7.33
CA PRO A 10 17.59 -0.45 6.77
C PRO A 10 16.74 -0.32 5.49
N PRO A 11 16.32 0.91 5.08
CA PRO A 11 15.66 1.10 3.79
C PRO A 11 16.40 0.25 2.75
N MET A 12 15.69 -0.69 2.13
CA MET A 12 16.31 -1.48 1.07
C MET A 12 16.76 -0.43 0.05
N THR A 13 18.07 -0.25 -0.13
CA THR A 13 18.64 0.68 -1.13
C THR A 13 18.91 -0.04 -2.45
N LYS A 14 18.56 -1.33 -2.53
CA LYS A 14 18.77 -2.19 -3.69
C LYS A 14 17.49 -2.96 -3.97
N ARG A 15 17.16 -3.07 -5.25
CA ARG A 15 16.09 -3.94 -5.76
C ARG A 15 16.38 -5.37 -5.30
N VAL A 16 15.40 -6.05 -4.70
CA VAL A 16 15.57 -7.45 -4.32
C VAL A 16 15.73 -8.27 -5.60
N SER A 17 16.89 -8.90 -5.79
CA SER A 17 17.22 -9.64 -7.02
C SER A 17 16.49 -10.98 -7.13
N PHE A 18 15.92 -11.47 -6.03
CA PHE A 18 14.97 -12.57 -6.00
C PHE A 18 13.64 -12.02 -5.47
N ALA A 19 12.64 -11.89 -6.33
CA ALA A 19 11.32 -11.41 -5.94
C ALA A 19 10.80 -12.22 -4.74
N GLY A 20 10.75 -11.61 -3.56
CA GLY A 20 10.01 -12.17 -2.44
C GLY A 20 8.54 -12.32 -2.82
N HIS A 21 7.94 -13.46 -2.49
CA HIS A 21 6.53 -13.72 -2.82
C HIS A 21 5.60 -12.66 -2.18
N VAL A 22 5.94 -12.15 -0.99
CA VAL A 22 5.14 -11.17 -0.25
C VAL A 22 6.07 -10.15 0.42
N GLY A 23 5.74 -8.86 0.38
CA GLY A 23 6.44 -7.80 1.12
C GLY A 23 6.19 -7.87 2.63
N ILE A 24 4.91 -7.80 3.03
CA ILE A 24 4.46 -8.03 4.41
C ILE A 24 3.39 -9.10 4.43
N TYR A 25 3.57 -10.13 5.26
CA TYR A 25 2.55 -11.15 5.51
C TYR A 25 2.11 -11.13 6.97
N ALA A 26 0.86 -10.74 7.22
CA ALA A 26 0.24 -10.76 8.54
C ALA A 26 -0.70 -11.98 8.65
N TRP A 27 -0.48 -12.83 9.64
CA TRP A 27 -1.26 -14.06 9.84
C TRP A 27 -1.58 -14.28 11.32
N GLY A 28 -2.61 -15.07 11.61
CA GLY A 28 -2.93 -15.55 12.95
C GLY A 28 -4.14 -14.86 13.57
N ARG A 29 -4.03 -14.49 14.86
CA ARG A 29 -5.18 -14.12 15.70
C ARG A 29 -5.86 -12.79 15.34
N GLY A 30 -5.24 -11.96 14.52
CA GLY A 30 -5.78 -10.65 14.15
C GLY A 30 -5.19 -9.51 14.98
N GLU A 31 -5.83 -8.34 14.90
CA GLU A 31 -5.47 -7.13 15.65
C GLU A 31 -4.08 -6.57 15.34
N HIS A 32 -3.49 -6.99 14.21
CA HIS A 32 -2.19 -6.46 13.77
C HIS A 32 -2.34 -5.01 13.31
N LYS A 33 -1.35 -4.17 13.65
CA LYS A 33 -1.22 -2.81 13.11
C LYS A 33 -0.07 -2.78 12.09
N ILE A 34 -0.39 -2.63 10.81
CA ILE A 34 0.56 -2.56 9.70
C ILE A 34 0.56 -1.11 9.19
N HIS A 35 1.58 -0.33 9.53
CA HIS A 35 1.58 1.07 9.15
C HIS A 35 2.94 1.68 8.84
N HIS A 36 2.93 2.75 8.06
CA HIS A 36 4.12 3.55 7.72
C HIS A 36 5.22 2.73 7.01
N ASN A 37 4.84 1.70 6.25
CA ASN A 37 5.79 0.88 5.50
C ASN A 37 5.89 1.33 4.04
N LEU A 38 7.11 1.42 3.52
CA LEU A 38 7.38 1.48 2.09
C LEU A 38 7.72 0.07 1.59
N ILE A 39 6.90 -0.45 0.68
CA ILE A 39 7.12 -1.74 0.01
C ILE A 39 7.29 -1.44 -1.47
N TYR A 40 8.46 -1.74 -2.03
CA TYR A 40 8.77 -1.40 -3.42
C TYR A 40 9.72 -2.43 -4.05
N GLY A 41 9.67 -2.58 -5.38
CA GLY A 41 10.73 -3.25 -6.14
C GLY A 41 10.44 -4.70 -6.54
N GLY A 42 9.24 -5.00 -7.03
CA GLY A 42 8.96 -6.25 -7.75
C GLY A 42 8.44 -7.40 -6.90
N HIS A 43 7.88 -7.14 -5.71
CA HIS A 43 7.21 -8.18 -4.92
C HIS A 43 6.03 -8.77 -5.69
N ARG A 44 5.78 -10.08 -5.59
CA ARG A 44 4.55 -10.65 -6.16
C ARG A 44 3.33 -10.08 -5.45
N ILE A 45 3.35 -10.06 -4.12
CA ILE A 45 2.32 -9.42 -3.29
C ILE A 45 2.95 -8.33 -2.42
N GLY A 46 2.38 -7.14 -2.34
CA GLY A 46 2.88 -6.08 -1.46
C GLY A 46 2.56 -6.39 0.01
N ILE A 47 1.30 -6.29 0.39
CA ILE A 47 0.78 -6.64 1.72
C ILE A 47 -0.22 -7.78 1.58
N SER A 48 -0.07 -8.83 2.37
CA SER A 48 -1.01 -9.94 2.47
C SER A 48 -1.47 -10.08 3.92
N VAL A 49 -2.79 -10.04 4.14
CA VAL A 49 -3.42 -10.10 5.46
C VAL A 49 -4.31 -11.33 5.53
N ASN A 50 -3.85 -12.34 6.25
CA ASN A 50 -4.55 -13.56 6.59
C ASN A 50 -4.85 -13.60 8.10
N ALA A 51 -5.44 -12.53 8.61
CA ALA A 51 -5.85 -12.37 9.99
C ALA A 51 -7.03 -11.37 10.07
N PRO A 52 -7.94 -11.48 11.05
CA PRO A 52 -9.09 -10.57 11.18
C PRO A 52 -8.71 -9.28 11.94
N ASN A 53 -9.60 -8.29 11.94
CA ASN A 53 -9.52 -7.10 12.81
C ASN A 53 -8.19 -6.32 12.73
N CYS A 54 -7.46 -6.39 11.62
CA CYS A 54 -6.19 -5.69 11.45
C CYS A 54 -6.41 -4.23 11.01
N LEU A 55 -5.49 -3.36 11.40
CA LEU A 55 -5.37 -1.99 10.90
C LEU A 55 -4.22 -1.92 9.90
N ILE A 56 -4.53 -1.57 8.66
CA ILE A 56 -3.55 -1.38 7.58
C ILE A 56 -3.62 0.09 7.18
N ALA A 57 -2.71 0.90 7.70
CA ALA A 57 -2.80 2.35 7.55
C ALA A 57 -1.50 3.00 7.11
N HIS A 58 -1.56 4.04 6.27
CA HIS A 58 -0.36 4.83 5.92
C HIS A 58 0.76 3.97 5.34
N ASN A 59 0.48 3.02 4.45
CA ASN A 59 1.54 2.26 3.75
C ASN A 59 1.67 2.74 2.31
N THR A 60 2.87 2.68 1.74
CA THR A 60 3.14 2.94 0.33
C THR A 60 3.61 1.63 -0.31
N VAL A 61 2.77 1.05 -1.17
CA VAL A 61 3.05 -0.18 -1.91
C VAL A 61 3.22 0.16 -3.39
N LEU A 62 4.39 -0.12 -3.94
CA LEU A 62 4.76 0.22 -5.31
C LEU A 62 5.31 -0.99 -6.04
N ASP A 63 5.06 -1.05 -7.35
CA ASP A 63 5.76 -1.97 -8.26
C ASP A 63 5.60 -3.45 -7.87
N THR A 64 4.38 -3.85 -7.50
CA THR A 64 4.05 -5.27 -7.29
C THR A 64 3.65 -5.96 -8.58
N ASN A 65 4.02 -7.22 -8.73
CA ASN A 65 3.84 -8.00 -9.97
C ASN A 65 2.54 -8.81 -10.01
N MET A 66 1.80 -8.93 -8.90
CA MET A 66 0.50 -9.62 -8.86
C MET A 66 -0.53 -8.88 -8.03
N VAL A 67 -0.32 -8.65 -6.72
CA VAL A 67 -1.29 -7.94 -5.87
C VAL A 67 -0.62 -6.87 -5.01
N GLY A 68 -1.13 -5.64 -5.01
CA GLY A 68 -0.66 -4.58 -4.12
C GLY A 68 -1.01 -4.89 -2.66
N LEU A 69 -2.30 -4.98 -2.37
CA LEU A 69 -2.83 -5.32 -1.05
C LEU A 69 -3.86 -6.45 -1.15
N TRP A 70 -3.68 -7.51 -0.38
CA TRP A 70 -4.56 -8.67 -0.37
C TRP A 70 -5.11 -8.94 1.03
N LEU A 71 -6.41 -8.74 1.22
CA LEU A 71 -7.16 -9.27 2.36
C LEU A 71 -7.67 -10.66 2.01
N TYR A 72 -7.13 -11.69 2.66
CA TYR A 72 -7.43 -13.09 2.35
C TYR A 72 -8.90 -13.44 2.57
N GLU A 73 -9.30 -14.54 1.94
CA GLU A 73 -10.62 -15.12 2.14
C GLU A 73 -10.88 -15.38 3.62
N ARG A 74 -12.15 -15.20 4.03
CA ARG A 74 -12.65 -15.37 5.40
C ARG A 74 -12.11 -14.38 6.44
N GLN A 75 -11.25 -13.43 6.06
CA GLN A 75 -10.75 -12.39 6.98
C GLN A 75 -11.66 -11.16 6.96
N THR A 76 -12.20 -10.83 8.13
CA THR A 76 -13.17 -9.74 8.30
C THR A 76 -12.72 -8.76 9.38
N GLY A 77 -13.39 -7.62 9.47
CA GLY A 77 -13.13 -6.56 10.45
C GLY A 77 -11.86 -5.75 10.18
N ASN A 78 -11.17 -5.97 9.04
CA ASN A 78 -9.97 -5.22 8.71
C ASN A 78 -10.31 -3.79 8.28
N ARG A 79 -9.41 -2.86 8.59
CA ARG A 79 -9.51 -1.44 8.23
C ARG A 79 -8.30 -1.06 7.39
N VAL A 80 -8.54 -0.65 6.15
CA VAL A 80 -7.52 -0.22 5.18
C VAL A 80 -7.69 1.27 4.91
N LEU A 81 -6.82 2.09 5.49
CA LEU A 81 -6.98 3.54 5.51
C LEU A 81 -5.69 4.24 5.07
N ASN A 82 -5.80 5.32 4.31
CA ASN A 82 -4.66 6.20 4.02
C ASN A 82 -3.47 5.51 3.31
N ASN A 83 -3.68 4.44 2.54
CA ASN A 83 -2.58 3.77 1.85
C ASN A 83 -2.39 4.33 0.43
N ILE A 84 -1.17 4.25 -0.08
CA ILE A 84 -0.86 4.38 -1.50
C ILE A 84 -0.58 2.99 -2.04
N VAL A 85 -1.31 2.57 -3.07
CA VAL A 85 -1.06 1.32 -3.79
C VAL A 85 -0.93 1.62 -5.27
N ALA A 86 0.29 1.59 -5.78
CA ALA A 86 0.58 1.82 -7.19
C ALA A 86 1.07 0.52 -7.84
N ALA A 87 0.32 0.03 -8.82
CA ALA A 87 0.83 -0.99 -9.72
C ALA A 87 2.06 -0.45 -10.47
N ALA A 88 2.98 -1.35 -10.83
CA ALA A 88 4.09 -1.01 -11.71
C ALA A 88 3.57 -0.25 -12.95
N GLN A 89 4.23 0.84 -13.33
CA GLN A 89 3.94 1.53 -14.58
C GLN A 89 4.13 0.54 -15.76
N PRO A 90 3.32 0.61 -16.82
CA PRO A 90 3.73 0.05 -18.11
C PRO A 90 4.97 0.86 -18.55
N GLN A 91 6.11 0.31 -18.93
CA GLN A 91 6.32 -0.83 -19.79
C GLN A 91 7.63 -1.53 -19.42
N PRO A 92 7.71 -2.86 -19.49
CA PRO A 92 8.99 -3.49 -19.75
C PRO A 92 9.41 -3.11 -21.20
N PRO A 93 10.70 -2.97 -21.52
CA PRO A 93 11.18 -2.49 -22.83
C PRO A 93 10.52 -3.24 -23.99
N ALA A 94 10.29 -2.55 -25.11
CA ALA A 94 9.70 -3.16 -26.31
C ALA A 94 10.40 -4.50 -26.65
N GLY A 95 9.63 -5.59 -26.69
CA GLY A 95 10.14 -6.94 -26.95
C GLY A 95 10.37 -7.82 -25.71
N SER A 96 10.12 -7.31 -24.50
CA SER A 96 10.00 -8.17 -23.31
C SER A 96 8.55 -8.61 -23.12
N GLU A 97 8.36 -9.91 -22.93
CA GLU A 97 7.07 -10.50 -22.54
C GLU A 97 6.50 -9.69 -21.38
N PRO A 98 5.26 -9.16 -21.47
CA PRO A 98 4.61 -8.60 -20.30
C PRO A 98 4.63 -9.69 -19.25
N ALA A 99 5.29 -9.46 -18.10
CA ALA A 99 5.24 -10.39 -17.00
C ALA A 99 3.75 -10.61 -16.69
N GLY A 100 3.22 -11.77 -17.11
CA GLY A 100 1.80 -12.02 -17.39
C GLY A 100 0.89 -12.14 -16.16
N GLY A 101 1.22 -11.45 -15.07
CA GLY A 101 0.35 -11.32 -13.92
C GLY A 101 -0.69 -10.24 -14.15
N SER A 102 -1.97 -10.58 -14.01
CA SER A 102 -3.00 -9.58 -13.71
C SER A 102 -2.53 -8.79 -12.49
N ARG A 103 -2.31 -7.48 -12.67
CA ARG A 103 -1.89 -6.58 -11.58
C ARG A 103 -3.15 -6.14 -10.86
N THR A 104 -3.40 -6.69 -9.69
CA THR A 104 -4.49 -6.25 -8.83
C THR A 104 -3.96 -5.23 -7.82
N LEU A 105 -4.54 -4.05 -7.75
CA LEU A 105 -4.22 -3.03 -6.75
C LEU A 105 -4.63 -3.53 -5.37
N VAL A 106 -5.91 -3.88 -5.23
CA VAL A 106 -6.48 -4.40 -3.98
C VAL A 106 -7.35 -5.62 -4.27
N LYS A 107 -7.16 -6.67 -3.48
CA LYS A 107 -7.98 -7.88 -3.49
C LYS A 107 -8.62 -8.11 -2.12
N VAL A 108 -9.94 -8.21 -2.08
CA VAL A 108 -10.69 -8.47 -0.85
C VAL A 108 -11.51 -9.75 -1.00
N GLY A 109 -11.19 -10.76 -0.18
CA GLY A 109 -11.83 -12.08 -0.24
C GLY A 109 -13.01 -12.30 0.71
N ALA A 110 -13.31 -11.37 1.61
CA ALA A 110 -14.42 -11.49 2.56
C ALA A 110 -14.94 -10.11 3.02
N THR A 111 -16.11 -10.10 3.66
CA THR A 111 -16.75 -8.94 4.27
C THR A 111 -17.29 -9.29 5.67
N PRO A 112 -17.46 -8.31 6.59
CA PRO A 112 -17.17 -6.88 6.42
C PRO A 112 -15.67 -6.59 6.46
N ASN A 113 -15.21 -5.65 5.63
CA ASN A 113 -13.92 -4.98 5.73
C ASN A 113 -14.17 -3.52 5.37
N LEU A 114 -13.51 -2.59 6.06
CA LEU A 114 -13.60 -1.16 5.78
C LEU A 114 -12.39 -0.74 4.97
N LEU A 115 -12.63 -0.18 3.79
CA LEU A 115 -11.60 0.45 2.97
C LEU A 115 -12.05 1.87 2.69
N ASP A 116 -11.22 2.86 3.02
CA ASP A 116 -11.51 4.26 2.68
C ASP A 116 -10.24 5.11 2.66
N PHE A 117 -10.30 6.26 1.98
CA PHE A 117 -9.20 7.22 1.87
C PHE A 117 -7.90 6.58 1.34
N ASN A 118 -7.98 5.69 0.35
CA ASN A 118 -6.77 5.11 -0.28
C ASN A 118 -6.49 5.76 -1.64
N LEU A 119 -5.22 5.88 -2.00
CA LEU A 119 -4.78 6.32 -3.31
C LEU A 119 -4.27 5.14 -4.12
N TYR A 120 -4.85 4.99 -5.30
CA TYR A 120 -4.53 3.95 -6.25
C TYR A 120 -3.95 4.53 -7.52
N ALA A 121 -2.92 3.89 -8.07
CA ALA A 121 -2.28 4.36 -9.30
C ALA A 121 -1.82 3.22 -10.21
N GLY A 122 -1.70 3.50 -11.50
CA GLY A 122 -1.24 2.56 -12.52
C GLY A 122 -2.37 1.72 -13.15
N GLN A 123 -2.00 0.77 -14.00
CA GLN A 123 -2.94 -0.03 -14.81
C GLN A 123 -3.49 -1.28 -14.09
N GLY A 124 -3.57 -1.25 -12.76
CA GLY A 124 -4.07 -2.39 -12.00
C GLY A 124 -5.59 -2.40 -11.86
N LYS A 125 -6.16 -3.58 -11.60
CA LYS A 125 -7.59 -3.76 -11.30
C LYS A 125 -7.84 -3.83 -9.80
N TRP A 126 -9.08 -3.65 -9.37
CA TRP A 126 -9.53 -4.00 -8.02
C TRP A 126 -10.30 -5.33 -8.07
N SER A 127 -10.27 -6.09 -6.98
CA SER A 127 -11.03 -7.33 -6.84
C SER A 127 -11.80 -7.34 -5.53
N TRP A 128 -13.13 -7.44 -5.63
CA TRP A 128 -14.06 -7.54 -4.51
C TRP A 128 -14.82 -8.85 -4.60
N LEU A 129 -14.59 -9.76 -3.64
CA LEU A 129 -15.31 -11.04 -3.55
C LEU A 129 -15.26 -11.84 -4.87
N GLY A 130 -14.10 -11.83 -5.53
CA GLY A 130 -13.87 -12.52 -6.80
C GLY A 130 -14.34 -11.78 -8.06
N LYS A 131 -15.04 -10.65 -7.93
CA LYS A 131 -15.41 -9.78 -9.05
C LYS A 131 -14.35 -8.69 -9.27
N GLU A 132 -14.08 -8.34 -10.51
CA GLU A 132 -13.07 -7.33 -10.85
C GLU A 132 -13.70 -5.99 -11.24
N ALA A 133 -13.03 -4.89 -10.89
CA ALA A 133 -13.32 -3.55 -11.36
C ALA A 133 -12.05 -2.95 -12.01
N ALA A 134 -12.22 -2.28 -13.15
CA ALA A 134 -11.10 -1.68 -13.89
C ALA A 134 -10.93 -0.16 -13.61
N THR A 135 -11.91 0.48 -12.97
CA THR A 135 -11.88 1.90 -12.61
C THR A 135 -12.29 2.10 -11.15
N ALA A 136 -11.95 3.25 -10.57
CA ALA A 136 -12.35 3.60 -9.22
C ALA A 136 -13.88 3.74 -9.07
N GLU A 137 -14.57 4.23 -10.11
CA GLU A 137 -16.03 4.32 -10.15
C GLU A 137 -16.66 2.92 -10.10
N ALA A 138 -16.15 1.99 -10.93
CA ALA A 138 -16.61 0.61 -10.92
C ALA A 138 -16.28 -0.09 -9.59
N TRP A 139 -15.13 0.22 -8.98
CA TRP A 139 -14.73 -0.28 -7.67
C TRP A 139 -15.70 0.16 -6.57
N ARG A 140 -16.01 1.45 -6.50
CA ARG A 140 -16.97 2.00 -5.53
C ARG A 140 -18.36 1.41 -5.73
N ALA A 141 -18.83 1.33 -6.98
CA ALA A 141 -20.12 0.71 -7.30
C ALA A 141 -20.16 -0.78 -6.93
N LEU A 142 -19.06 -1.51 -7.12
CA LEU A 142 -18.97 -2.95 -6.84
C LEU A 142 -18.87 -3.26 -5.35
N SER A 143 -18.07 -2.48 -4.61
CA SER A 143 -17.77 -2.74 -3.21
C SER A 143 -18.72 -2.03 -2.24
N ALA A 144 -19.34 -0.93 -2.67
CA ALA A 144 -20.00 0.04 -1.80
C ALA A 144 -19.10 0.49 -0.64
N GLN A 145 -17.80 0.63 -0.93
CA GLN A 145 -16.73 1.05 -0.02
C GLN A 145 -15.80 2.04 -0.73
N ASP A 146 -14.88 2.63 0.02
CA ASP A 146 -13.79 3.47 -0.49
C ASP A 146 -14.29 4.70 -1.25
N ASP A 147 -15.34 5.33 -0.71
CA ASP A 147 -16.02 6.49 -1.31
C ASP A 147 -15.04 7.65 -1.55
N HIS A 148 -14.04 7.79 -0.67
CA HIS A 148 -13.00 8.81 -0.72
C HIS A 148 -11.70 8.33 -1.37
N CYS A 149 -11.72 7.21 -2.09
CA CYS A 149 -10.52 6.80 -2.83
C CYS A 149 -10.15 7.78 -3.93
N ILE A 150 -8.85 7.85 -4.21
CA ILE A 150 -8.27 8.65 -5.28
C ILE A 150 -7.61 7.69 -6.28
N ALA A 151 -7.97 7.81 -7.56
CA ALA A 151 -7.27 7.10 -8.64
C ALA A 151 -6.46 8.09 -9.49
N ASP A 152 -5.25 8.42 -9.02
CA ASP A 152 -4.36 9.38 -9.67
C ASP A 152 -2.89 9.10 -9.29
N VAL A 153 -1.94 9.71 -9.98
CA VAL A 153 -0.50 9.52 -9.77
C VAL A 153 -0.08 10.18 -8.44
N PRO A 154 0.65 9.49 -7.53
CA PRO A 154 1.04 10.04 -6.23
C PRO A 154 1.99 11.24 -6.28
N LYS A 155 2.66 11.52 -7.42
CA LYS A 155 3.67 12.59 -7.57
C LYS A 155 4.70 12.62 -6.44
N PHE A 156 5.59 11.63 -6.40
CA PHE A 156 6.70 11.57 -5.44
C PHE A 156 7.78 12.63 -5.75
N ARG A 157 8.48 13.14 -4.72
CA ARG A 157 9.53 14.17 -4.85
C ARG A 157 10.71 13.73 -5.72
N GLY A 158 11.14 12.48 -5.59
CA GLY A 158 12.33 11.99 -6.27
C GLY A 158 12.45 10.48 -6.29
N PRO A 159 11.52 9.75 -6.93
CA PRO A 159 11.51 8.29 -6.89
C PRO A 159 12.78 7.67 -7.50
N ALA A 160 13.43 8.34 -8.47
CA ALA A 160 14.73 7.93 -9.02
C ALA A 160 15.88 7.96 -8.00
N ARG A 161 15.72 8.73 -6.91
CA ARG A 161 16.64 8.80 -5.77
C ARG A 161 16.11 8.04 -4.54
N LEU A 162 15.09 7.20 -4.73
CA LEU A 162 14.36 6.50 -3.66
C LEU A 162 13.69 7.43 -2.64
N ASP A 163 13.36 8.67 -3.05
CA ASP A 163 12.56 9.59 -2.25
C ASP A 163 11.08 9.50 -2.64
N PHE A 164 10.35 8.72 -1.86
CA PHE A 164 8.92 8.45 -2.04
C PHE A 164 8.02 9.32 -1.16
N ARG A 165 8.54 10.43 -0.64
CA ARG A 165 7.70 11.48 -0.04
C ARG A 165 6.86 12.15 -1.12
N LEU A 166 5.65 12.58 -0.77
CA LEU A 166 4.78 13.29 -1.71
C LEU A 166 5.35 14.69 -2.02
N ALA A 167 5.33 15.06 -3.30
CA ALA A 167 5.66 16.40 -3.73
C ALA A 167 4.46 17.34 -3.51
N PRO A 168 4.69 18.66 -3.34
CA PRO A 168 3.61 19.64 -3.40
C PRO A 168 2.75 19.46 -4.66
N GLY A 169 1.42 19.48 -4.49
CA GLY A 169 0.46 19.26 -5.58
C GLY A 169 0.21 17.78 -5.93
N SER A 170 0.77 16.84 -5.15
CA SER A 170 0.29 15.46 -5.13
C SER A 170 -1.17 15.39 -4.67
N PRO A 171 -2.00 14.54 -5.28
CA PRO A 171 -3.37 14.31 -4.82
C PRO A 171 -3.43 13.61 -3.45
N GLY A 172 -2.33 13.00 -2.99
CA GLY A 172 -2.25 12.36 -1.68
C GLY A 172 -1.88 13.29 -0.52
N VAL A 173 -1.48 14.54 -0.79
CA VAL A 173 -1.13 15.49 0.26
C VAL A 173 -2.40 15.95 0.99
N ARG A 174 -2.41 15.79 2.31
CA ARG A 174 -3.54 16.11 3.21
C ARG A 174 -4.88 15.51 2.78
N ALA A 175 -4.85 14.38 2.12
CA ALA A 175 -6.04 13.71 1.58
C ALA A 175 -6.51 12.53 2.46
N GLY A 176 -5.79 12.19 3.52
CA GLY A 176 -6.17 11.11 4.42
C GLY A 176 -7.14 11.52 5.51
N THR A 177 -7.57 10.53 6.26
CA THR A 177 -8.42 10.67 7.45
C THR A 177 -7.63 10.43 8.75
N PRO A 178 -7.98 11.06 9.89
CA PRO A 178 -7.34 10.75 11.16
C PRO A 178 -7.46 9.27 11.54
N VAL A 179 -6.31 8.66 11.85
CA VAL A 179 -6.23 7.33 12.46
C VAL A 179 -5.68 7.53 13.87
N PRO A 180 -6.43 7.15 14.93
CA PRO A 180 -5.98 7.33 16.31
C PRO A 180 -4.57 6.78 16.52
N GLU A 181 -3.74 7.53 17.24
CA GLU A 181 -2.33 7.22 17.55
C GLU A 181 -1.36 7.19 16.34
N LEU A 182 -1.85 7.22 15.09
CA LEU A 182 -1.01 7.09 13.89
C LEU A 182 -0.95 8.36 13.05
N SER A 183 -2.02 9.14 12.97
CA SER A 183 -2.03 10.36 12.15
C SER A 183 -1.45 11.55 12.92
N PRO A 184 -0.44 12.26 12.38
CA PRO A 184 0.15 13.42 13.04
C PRO A 184 -0.71 14.69 12.92
N ALA A 185 -1.73 14.67 12.06
CA ALA A 185 -2.59 15.81 11.77
C ALA A 185 -4.05 15.37 11.50
N PRO A 186 -5.02 16.31 11.57
CA PRO A 186 -6.42 16.05 11.21
C PRO A 186 -6.65 15.66 9.75
N SER A 187 -5.71 16.01 8.86
CA SER A 187 -5.72 15.64 7.45
C SER A 187 -4.32 15.16 7.10
N PRO A 188 -3.98 13.90 7.42
CA PRO A 188 -2.66 13.35 7.14
C PRO A 188 -2.44 13.19 5.63
N ASP A 189 -1.19 13.05 5.24
CA ASP A 189 -0.86 12.63 3.89
C ASP A 189 -1.20 11.14 3.72
N LEU A 190 -1.48 10.74 2.48
CA LEU A 190 -1.62 9.33 2.14
C LEU A 190 -0.24 8.66 2.04
N GLY A 191 -0.16 7.40 2.46
CA GLY A 191 1.03 6.57 2.35
C GLY A 191 2.00 6.67 3.52
N ALA A 192 3.21 6.12 3.30
CA ALA A 192 4.20 5.84 4.34
C ALA A 192 4.88 7.05 4.96
N PHE A 193 4.84 8.20 4.30
CA PHE A 193 5.57 9.39 4.72
C PHE A 193 4.58 10.52 4.95
N GLN A 194 4.69 11.16 6.12
CA GLN A 194 3.79 12.23 6.55
C GLN A 194 4.50 13.58 6.49
N GLY A 195 3.95 14.56 5.78
CA GLY A 195 4.48 15.92 5.70
C GLY A 195 5.95 16.00 5.26
N ASP A 196 6.67 16.98 5.80
CA ASP A 196 8.13 17.06 5.73
C ASP A 196 8.82 16.22 6.82
N ASP A 197 8.04 15.50 7.65
CA ASP A 197 8.54 14.94 8.89
C ASP A 197 9.62 13.89 8.67
N LEU A 198 10.75 14.19 9.31
CA LEU A 198 11.79 13.28 9.74
C LEU A 198 11.26 12.38 10.89
N TRP A 199 10.09 11.72 10.74
CA TRP A 199 9.54 10.82 11.78
C TRP A 199 10.54 9.72 12.21
N ALA A 200 11.48 9.42 11.31
CA ALA A 200 12.67 8.61 11.57
C ALA A 200 13.52 9.11 12.75
N GLU A 201 13.71 10.42 12.90
CA GLU A 201 14.55 11.01 13.94
C GLU A 201 13.90 10.96 15.33
N ARG A 202 12.56 10.94 15.40
CA ARG A 202 11.83 10.86 16.69
C ARG A 202 11.64 9.43 17.21
N THR A 203 11.72 8.42 16.34
CA THR A 203 11.59 7.00 16.73
C THR A 203 12.92 6.29 16.98
N GLY A 204 14.05 7.02 16.88
CA GLY A 204 15.40 6.45 17.04
C GLY A 204 15.85 5.61 15.84
N VAL A 205 15.10 5.62 14.73
CA VAL A 205 15.49 4.96 13.48
C VAL A 205 16.43 5.89 12.74
N THR A 206 17.72 5.82 13.07
CA THR A 206 18.77 6.57 12.38
C THR A 206 18.91 6.06 10.94
N PHE A 207 18.49 6.86 9.96
CA PHE A 207 18.85 6.62 8.57
C PHE A 207 20.34 6.97 8.43
N LEU A 208 21.17 5.96 8.14
CA LEU A 208 22.54 6.19 7.69
C LEU A 208 22.47 6.99 6.38
N ARG A 209 22.59 8.32 6.48
CA ARG A 209 22.96 9.15 5.33
C ARG A 209 24.33 8.68 4.88
N ARG A 210 24.42 8.19 3.64
CA ARG A 210 25.69 8.10 2.92
C ARG A 210 25.85 9.35 2.08
#